data_AF-A0A838JJZ1-F1
#
_entry.id   AF-A0A838JJZ1-F1
#
_cell.length_a   1.000
_cell.length_b   1.000
_cell.length_c   1.000
_cell.angle_alpha   90.00
_cell.angle_beta   90.00
_cell.angle_gamma   90.00
#
_symmetry.space_group_name_H-M   'P 1'
#
loop_
_entity.id
_entity.type
_entity.pdbx_description
1 polymer ?
#
loop_
_entity_poly.entity_id
_entity_poly.type
_entity_poly.pdbx_seq_one_letter_code
_entity_poly.pdbx_strand_id
1 'polypeptide(L)'
;MYGDRVLSGMRPTGNLHLGNYHGALKNWIKLQHEHACFFFVADWHALTTHYETREDIEQSTWDMVTDWLAAGLDPAHCTIFVQSRVPE
;
A
#
# COMPACT_ATOMS: atom_id res chain seq x y z
N MET A 1 25.38 -9.94 4.59
CA MET A 1 24.86 -9.82 3.21
C MET A 1 23.40 -9.42 3.36
N TYR A 2 23.00 -8.19 3.02
CA TYR A 2 21.57 -7.84 3.06
C TYR A 2 20.91 -8.61 1.91
N GLY A 3 20.02 -9.55 2.22
CA GLY A 3 19.25 -10.25 1.19
C GLY A 3 18.38 -9.28 0.39
N ASP A 4 17.92 -9.72 -0.78
CA ASP A 4 17.09 -8.89 -1.66
C ASP A 4 15.81 -8.44 -0.95
N ARG A 5 15.54 -7.13 -0.99
CA ARG A 5 14.39 -6.48 -0.37
C ARG A 5 13.51 -5.83 -1.42
N VAL A 6 12.21 -5.86 -1.19
CA VAL A 6 11.21 -5.20 -2.04
C VAL A 6 10.58 -4.06 -1.25
N LEU A 7 10.55 -2.87 -1.84
CA LEU A 7 9.79 -1.72 -1.35
C LEU A 7 8.80 -1.31 -2.45
N SER A 8 7.52 -1.21 -2.11
CA SER A 8 6.49 -0.76 -3.05
C SER A 8 5.38 -0.01 -2.34
N GLY A 9 4.71 0.91 -3.03
CA GLY A 9 3.64 1.70 -2.41
C GLY A 9 2.57 2.10 -3.40
N MET A 10 1.37 2.36 -2.89
CA MET A 10 0.21 2.80 -3.66
C MET A 10 -0.38 4.06 -3.02
N ARG A 11 -0.92 4.95 -3.85
CA ARG A 11 -1.59 6.17 -3.38
C ARG A 11 -3.06 5.86 -3.05
N PRO A 12 -3.62 6.42 -1.97
CA PRO A 12 -5.02 6.27 -1.61
C PRO A 12 -5.89 7.20 -2.48
N THR A 13 -6.12 6.85 -3.75
CA THR A 13 -6.91 7.65 -4.71
C THR A 13 -8.29 7.06 -4.99
N GLY A 14 -8.95 6.53 -3.95
CA GLY A 14 -10.24 5.83 -4.04
C GLY A 14 -10.12 4.30 -4.00
N ASN A 15 -11.23 3.61 -4.30
CA ASN A 15 -11.38 2.17 -4.12
C ASN A 15 -10.38 1.34 -4.96
N LEU A 16 -9.93 0.22 -4.41
CA LEU A 16 -9.14 -0.75 -5.15
C LEU A 16 -9.98 -1.35 -6.30
N HIS A 17 -9.41 -1.37 -7.51
CA HIS A 17 -10.04 -1.98 -8.68
C HIS A 17 -9.14 -3.02 -9.35
N LEU A 18 -9.66 -3.77 -10.32
CA LEU A 18 -8.95 -4.86 -11.01
C LEU A 18 -7.60 -4.42 -11.61
N GLY A 19 -7.49 -3.17 -12.10
CA GLY A 19 -6.22 -2.61 -12.55
C GLY A 19 -5.13 -2.60 -11.46
N ASN A 20 -5.45 -2.21 -10.23
CA ASN A 20 -4.51 -2.21 -9.10
C ASN A 20 -4.14 -3.64 -8.71
N TYR A 21 -5.13 -4.54 -8.72
CA TYR A 21 -4.93 -5.95 -8.40
C TYR A 21 -3.97 -6.62 -9.38
N HIS A 22 -4.26 -6.54 -10.67
CA HIS A 22 -3.44 -7.17 -11.71
C HIS A 22 -2.12 -6.44 -11.95
N GLY A 23 -2.08 -5.11 -11.74
CA GLY A 23 -0.90 -4.30 -11.96
C GLY A 23 0.15 -4.43 -10.86
N ALA A 24 -0.26 -4.63 -9.61
CA ALA A 24 0.66 -4.66 -8.47
C ALA A 24 0.32 -5.73 -7.44
N LEU A 25 -0.91 -5.74 -6.91
CA LEU A 25 -1.25 -6.49 -5.70
C LEU A 25 -1.04 -8.00 -5.84
N LYS A 26 -1.42 -8.56 -6.99
CA LYS A 26 -1.21 -9.98 -7.31
C LYS A 26 0.28 -10.36 -7.25
N ASN A 27 1.16 -9.46 -7.68
CA ASN A 27 2.61 -9.69 -7.61
C ASN A 27 3.12 -9.53 -6.17
N TRP A 28 2.60 -8.55 -5.42
CA TRP A 28 2.95 -8.37 -4.00
C TRP A 28 2.63 -9.62 -3.17
N ILE A 29 1.47 -10.23 -3.40
CA ILE A 29 1.04 -11.47 -2.73
C ILE A 29 2.03 -12.63 -2.99
N LYS A 30 2.64 -12.67 -4.16
CA LYS A 30 3.69 -13.66 -4.46
C LYS A 30 5.00 -13.28 -3.76
N LEU A 31 5.44 -12.03 -3.92
CA LEU A 31 6.75 -11.56 -3.44
C LEU A 31 6.90 -11.61 -1.91
N GLN A 32 5.82 -11.44 -1.15
CA GLN A 32 5.87 -11.52 0.31
C GLN A 32 6.41 -12.87 0.84
N HIS A 33 6.35 -13.94 0.03
CA HIS A 33 6.87 -15.26 0.40
C HIS A 33 8.29 -15.52 -0.13
N GLU A 34 8.81 -14.66 -1.01
CA GLU A 34 10.09 -14.82 -1.68
C GLU A 34 11.15 -13.84 -1.15
N HIS A 35 10.72 -12.68 -0.67
CA HIS A 35 11.59 -11.58 -0.26
C HIS A 35 11.13 -10.92 1.05
N ALA A 36 12.04 -10.19 1.69
CA ALA A 36 11.64 -9.24 2.72
C ALA A 36 10.92 -8.05 2.06
N CYS A 37 9.62 -7.95 2.25
CA CYS A 37 8.78 -6.95 1.61
C CYS A 37 8.32 -5.84 2.56
N PHE A 38 8.33 -4.61 2.03
CA PHE A 38 7.83 -3.40 2.65
C PHE A 38 6.80 -2.78 1.72
N PHE A 39 5.55 -2.77 2.13
CA PHE A 39 4.44 -2.20 1.36
C PHE A 39 3.84 -1.03 2.10
N PHE A 40 3.62 0.10 1.42
CA PHE A 40 3.16 1.30 2.12
C PHE A 40 2.09 2.09 1.39
N VAL A 41 1.22 2.70 2.18
CA VAL A 41 0.26 3.69 1.70
C VAL A 41 0.97 5.04 1.57
N ALA A 42 1.00 5.57 0.36
CA ALA A 42 1.64 6.85 0.03
C ALA A 42 0.66 8.02 0.17
N ASP A 43 0.28 8.35 1.42
CA ASP A 43 -0.77 9.31 1.76
C ASP A 43 -0.33 10.79 1.67
N TRP A 44 0.94 11.11 1.92
CA TRP A 44 1.45 12.48 1.73
C TRP A 44 1.33 12.97 0.28
N HIS A 45 1.43 12.08 -0.69
CA HIS A 45 1.28 12.43 -2.11
C HIS A 45 -0.16 12.81 -2.51
N ALA A 46 -1.16 12.53 -1.66
CA ALA A 46 -2.54 12.94 -1.91
C ALA A 46 -2.81 14.39 -1.45
N LEU A 47 -2.02 14.95 -0.52
CA LEU A 47 -2.22 16.29 0.05
C LEU A 47 -1.83 17.45 -0.89
N THR A 48 -1.08 17.20 -1.96
CA THR A 48 -0.55 18.27 -2.85
C THR A 48 -1.40 18.56 -4.09
N THR A 49 -2.45 17.77 -4.39
CA THR A 49 -3.05 17.79 -5.75
C THR A 49 -4.55 18.11 -5.79
N HIS A 50 -5.33 17.96 -4.71
CA HIS A 50 -6.77 18.27 -4.73
C HIS A 50 -7.29 18.77 -3.36
N TYR A 51 -7.54 20.08 -3.26
CA TYR A 51 -8.15 20.70 -2.07
C TYR A 51 -9.70 20.66 -2.09
N GLU A 52 -10.32 20.38 -3.24
CA GLU A 52 -11.77 20.56 -3.45
C GLU A 52 -12.62 19.31 -3.23
N THR A 53 -12.00 18.12 -3.25
CA THR A 53 -12.63 16.84 -2.93
C THR A 53 -11.66 16.02 -2.09
N ARG A 54 -11.58 16.32 -0.79
CA ARG A 54 -11.12 15.31 0.17
C ARG A 54 -12.18 14.20 0.18
N GLU A 55 -12.12 13.28 -0.78
CA GLU A 55 -12.33 11.89 -0.36
C GLU A 55 -11.39 11.70 0.83
N ASP A 56 -11.97 11.28 1.94
CA ASP A 56 -11.28 11.29 3.22
C ASP A 56 -10.03 10.40 3.10
N ILE A 57 -8.86 11.03 2.92
CA ILE A 57 -7.58 10.33 2.67
C ILE A 57 -7.33 9.34 3.80
N GLU A 58 -7.79 9.66 5.01
CA GLU A 58 -7.75 8.75 6.14
C GLU A 58 -8.60 7.52 5.86
N GLN A 59 -9.87 7.69 5.49
CA GLN A 59 -10.75 6.60 5.11
C GLN A 59 -10.18 5.77 3.95
N SER A 60 -9.75 6.41 2.86
CA SER A 60 -9.16 5.71 1.71
C SER A 60 -7.85 4.99 2.06
N THR A 61 -7.08 5.49 3.02
CA THR A 61 -5.89 4.80 3.54
C THR A 61 -6.29 3.51 4.24
N TRP A 62 -7.30 3.56 5.11
CA TRP A 62 -7.79 2.39 5.83
C TRP A 62 -8.49 1.38 4.93
N ASP A 63 -9.29 1.85 3.98
CA ASP A 63 -9.97 1.00 3.00
C ASP A 63 -8.94 0.25 2.15
N MET A 64 -7.90 0.93 1.67
CA MET A 64 -6.85 0.29 0.88
C MET A 64 -6.04 -0.74 1.69
N VAL A 65 -5.68 -0.45 2.93
CA VAL A 65 -5.04 -1.45 3.79
C VAL A 65 -5.96 -2.66 3.99
N THR A 66 -7.26 -2.41 4.18
CA THR A 66 -8.27 -3.47 4.31
C THR A 66 -8.36 -4.32 3.04
N ASP A 67 -8.40 -3.69 1.86
CA ASP A 67 -8.42 -4.37 0.56
C ASP A 67 -7.16 -5.21 0.33
N TRP A 68 -5.99 -4.71 0.74
CA TRP A 68 -4.73 -5.44 0.65
C TRP A 68 -4.74 -6.70 1.49
N LEU A 69 -5.17 -6.59 2.75
CA LEU A 69 -5.29 -7.73 3.65
C LEU A 69 -6.32 -8.74 3.10
N ALA A 70 -7.47 -8.26 2.64
CA ALA A 70 -8.52 -9.10 2.05
C ALA A 70 -8.05 -9.82 0.77
N ALA A 71 -7.19 -9.19 -0.03
CA ALA A 71 -6.64 -9.78 -1.23
C ALA A 71 -5.55 -10.85 -0.96
N GLY A 72 -4.96 -10.86 0.24
CA GLY A 72 -4.00 -11.88 0.67
C GLY A 72 -2.61 -11.37 1.05
N LEU A 73 -2.43 -10.05 1.25
CA LEU A 73 -1.24 -9.58 1.96
C LEU A 73 -1.33 -9.95 3.43
N ASP A 74 -0.24 -10.51 3.94
CA ASP A 74 -0.15 -11.00 5.31
C ASP A 74 0.97 -10.25 6.07
N PRO A 75 0.63 -9.50 7.13
CA PRO A 75 1.61 -8.84 7.99
C PRO A 75 2.59 -9.78 8.69
N ALA A 76 2.32 -11.09 8.73
CA ALA A 76 3.28 -12.08 9.21
C ALA A 76 4.44 -12.32 8.21
N HIS A 77 4.24 -11.99 6.93
CA HIS A 77 5.20 -12.22 5.84
C HIS A 77 5.79 -10.93 5.27
N CYS A 78 5.16 -9.78 5.51
CA CYS A 78 5.64 -8.48 5.03
C CYS A 78 5.38 -7.35 6.05
N THR A 79 6.07 -6.23 5.88
CA THR A 79 5.80 -5.00 6.65
C THR A 79 4.82 -4.12 5.88
N ILE A 80 3.70 -3.79 6.49
CA ILE A 80 2.72 -2.83 5.97
C ILE A 80 2.74 -1.57 6.83
N PHE A 81 2.86 -0.40 6.21
CA PHE A 81 2.86 0.87 6.95
C PHE A 81 2.23 2.04 6.15
N VAL A 82 1.96 3.14 6.84
CA VAL A 82 1.45 4.37 6.25
C VAL A 82 2.57 5.40 6.24
N GLN A 83 2.84 6.03 5.09
CA GLN A 83 3.95 6.95 4.90
C GLN A 83 3.95 8.08 5.95
N SER A 84 2.81 8.73 6.18
CA SER A 84 2.70 9.80 7.19
C SER A 84 2.98 9.38 8.63
N ARG A 85 2.91 8.08 8.94
CA ARG A 85 3.10 7.55 10.29
C ARG A 85 4.55 7.11 10.56
N VAL A 86 5.44 7.30 9.59
CA VAL A 86 6.88 6.99 9.67
C VAL A 86 7.65 8.23 9.17
N PRO A 87 7.92 9.22 10.04
CA PRO A 87 8.51 10.51 9.67
C PRO A 87 10.03 10.52 9.38
N GLU A 88 10.69 9.37 9.44
CA GLU A 88 12.13 9.17 9.25
C GLU A 88 12.60 9.11 7.78
#